data_AF-Q0D3B9-F1
#
_entry.id   AF-Q0D3B9-F1
#
_cell.length_a   1.000
_cell.length_b   1.000
_cell.length_c   1.000
_cell.angle_alpha   90.00
_cell.angle_beta   90.00
_cell.angle_gamma   90.00
#
_symmetry.space_group_name_H-M   'P 1'
#
loop_
_entity.id
_entity.type
_entity.pdbx_description
1 polymer ?
#
loop_
_entity_poly.entity_id
_entity_poly.type
_entity_poly.pdbx_seq_one_letter_code
_entity_poly.pdbx_strand_id
1 'polypeptide(L)'
;MVSPSLRIPAAARVFDPAINTRCPPPHAVVMRMRSRSRRSIAASASPPGDPSIRDPISLPRPLTSADLMEASGDGLKVAYQGCPGAYSEAAAKKAYPSCHTVPCEYFETAFQAVENWVADRAVLPLENSLGGSIHRNYDLLLRHRLHIVGEVRLAVRHCLLANRGVKIQNLRSAMSHPQALAQCEQTLTKLGIEHREAVDDTAGAAKLIAEQKLQDTGAVASSLAAQLYGLDILAENIQDDTDNVTRFMMLAREPIIPRTDKPFKTSIVFSLEEGPGQLFKALAVFALRKINLTKMESRPHKKKPLRIADDNCSAPLKHFDYLFYVDLEASMADPNAQNALANLKEFATFLRVLGSYPTDVSEA
;
A
#
# COMPACT_ATOMS: atom_id res chain seq x y z
N MET A 1 41.41 65.22 -9.65
CA MET A 1 40.45 66.22 -10.13
C MET A 1 39.04 65.69 -9.91
N VAL A 2 38.32 66.32 -8.98
CA VAL A 2 36.86 66.60 -8.96
C VAL A 2 35.87 65.41 -9.14
N SER A 3 35.32 64.96 -8.00
CA SER A 3 33.93 64.47 -7.82
C SER A 3 32.92 65.59 -8.15
N PRO A 4 31.59 65.40 -8.36
CA PRO A 4 30.72 64.74 -7.35
C PRO A 4 29.43 64.02 -7.81
N SER A 5 29.05 63.10 -6.92
CA SER A 5 27.72 62.67 -6.45
C SER A 5 26.44 63.42 -6.87
N LEU A 6 25.33 62.66 -6.94
CA LEU A 6 24.04 63.11 -6.41
C LEU A 6 23.34 62.02 -5.59
N ARG A 7 22.91 62.42 -4.38
CA ARG A 7 22.22 61.66 -3.32
C ARG A 7 20.78 62.19 -3.21
N ILE A 8 19.81 61.28 -3.06
CA ILE A 8 18.59 61.24 -2.18
C ILE A 8 17.63 62.48 -2.16
N PRO A 9 16.32 62.32 -1.86
CA PRO A 9 15.91 62.33 -0.45
C PRO A 9 14.81 61.33 -0.07
N ALA A 10 14.85 60.94 1.21
CA ALA A 10 13.75 60.36 1.96
C ALA A 10 13.09 61.46 2.82
N ALA A 11 11.78 61.42 3.01
CA ALA A 11 11.03 62.13 4.05
C ALA A 11 9.74 61.33 4.34
N ALA A 12 9.60 60.73 5.53
CA ALA A 12 8.89 61.25 6.72
C ALA A 12 7.36 61.06 6.61
N ARG A 13 6.74 60.06 7.26
CA ARG A 13 6.30 59.96 8.68
C ARG A 13 5.02 60.77 9.03
N VAL A 14 4.14 60.06 9.74
CA VAL A 14 3.09 60.45 10.71
C VAL A 14 1.65 60.64 10.17
N PHE A 15 0.74 59.71 10.50
CA PHE A 15 -0.39 59.91 11.43
C PHE A 15 -1.26 58.62 11.52
N ASP A 16 -1.18 57.96 12.68
CA ASP A 16 -2.23 57.15 13.34
C ASP A 16 -3.05 58.15 14.23
N PRO A 17 -4.24 57.89 14.81
CA PRO A 17 -4.75 56.57 15.21
C PRO A 17 -6.30 56.36 15.26
N ALA A 18 -6.67 55.13 15.61
CA ALA A 18 -7.78 54.71 16.49
C ALA A 18 -9.25 54.94 16.06
N ILE A 19 -9.95 53.83 15.80
CA ILE A 19 -11.30 53.61 16.34
C ILE A 19 -11.37 52.26 17.07
N ASN A 20 -11.73 52.40 18.33
CA ASN A 20 -11.91 51.44 19.40
C ASN A 20 -13.38 51.00 19.40
N THR A 21 -13.70 49.70 19.34
CA THR A 21 -14.96 49.19 19.90
C THR A 21 -14.77 47.79 20.51
N ARG A 22 -15.23 47.68 21.76
CA ARG A 22 -15.16 46.53 22.67
C ARG A 22 -16.28 45.51 22.40
N CYS A 23 -16.03 44.26 22.80
CA CYS A 23 -17.00 43.16 22.93
C CYS A 23 -18.19 43.48 23.87
N PRO A 24 -19.26 42.65 23.86
CA PRO A 24 -19.31 41.51 24.79
C PRO A 24 -19.98 40.21 24.24
N PRO A 25 -19.76 39.03 24.87
CA PRO A 25 -20.55 37.80 24.66
C PRO A 25 -21.72 37.69 25.68
N PRO A 26 -22.79 36.92 25.40
CA PRO A 26 -23.07 35.70 26.20
C PRO A 26 -23.81 34.61 25.36
N HIS A 27 -23.76 33.29 25.65
CA HIS A 27 -24.41 32.62 26.78
C HIS A 27 -23.90 31.17 26.92
N ALA A 28 -23.57 30.80 28.16
CA ALA A 28 -23.45 29.42 28.60
C ALA A 28 -24.85 28.84 28.89
N VAL A 29 -25.11 27.61 28.42
CA VAL A 29 -26.23 26.79 28.91
C VAL A 29 -25.65 25.61 29.67
N VAL A 30 -25.76 25.70 30.99
CA VAL A 30 -25.62 24.59 31.94
C VAL A 30 -26.94 23.84 31.95
N MET A 31 -26.94 22.54 31.65
CA MET A 31 -28.02 21.64 32.07
C MET A 31 -27.47 20.55 32.98
N ARG A 32 -27.85 20.64 34.25
CA ARG A 32 -27.51 19.73 35.34
C ARG A 32 -28.57 18.62 35.39
N MET A 33 -28.08 17.43 35.73
CA MET A 33 -28.77 16.16 35.99
C MET A 33 -30.15 16.26 36.65
N ARG A 34 -31.05 15.36 36.24
CA ARG A 34 -32.10 14.81 37.12
C ARG A 34 -32.00 13.29 37.15
N SER A 35 -31.54 12.80 38.30
CA SER A 35 -31.66 11.42 38.76
C SER A 35 -33.13 11.08 39.02
N ARG A 36 -33.58 9.91 38.54
CA ARG A 36 -34.80 9.27 39.04
C ARG A 36 -34.46 7.88 39.56
N SER A 37 -34.60 7.81 40.89
CA SER A 37 -34.71 6.65 41.77
C SER A 37 -35.36 5.42 41.11
N ARG A 38 -34.67 4.28 41.19
CA ARG A 38 -35.27 2.94 41.08
C ARG A 38 -35.38 2.35 42.48
N ARG A 39 -36.61 2.06 42.89
CA ARG A 39 -36.94 1.24 44.06
C ARG A 39 -36.51 -0.21 43.82
N SER A 40 -36.01 -0.81 44.89
CA SER A 40 -35.83 -2.23 45.09
C SER A 40 -37.18 -2.96 45.15
N ILE A 41 -37.19 -4.25 44.81
CA ILE A 41 -37.78 -5.36 45.57
C ILE A 41 -37.32 -6.66 44.89
N ALA A 42 -36.78 -7.57 45.70
CA ALA A 42 -36.49 -8.95 45.36
C ALA A 42 -37.75 -9.81 45.53
N ALA A 43 -37.88 -10.89 44.75
CA ALA A 43 -38.10 -12.26 45.25
C ALA A 43 -38.69 -13.21 44.19
N SER A 44 -38.05 -14.39 44.11
CA SER A 44 -38.62 -15.74 44.11
C SER A 44 -39.37 -16.32 42.89
N ALA A 45 -38.87 -17.52 42.55
CA ALA A 45 -39.60 -18.75 42.25
C ALA A 45 -40.17 -18.95 40.84
N SER A 46 -39.51 -19.86 40.12
CA SER A 46 -40.02 -20.61 38.97
C SER A 46 -40.98 -21.72 39.40
N PRO A 47 -42.02 -22.01 38.60
CA PRO A 47 -42.60 -23.34 38.49
C PRO A 47 -42.49 -23.90 37.05
N PRO A 48 -42.69 -25.22 36.85
CA PRO A 48 -42.33 -25.92 35.62
C PRO A 48 -43.50 -26.14 34.66
N GLY A 49 -43.18 -26.26 33.36
CA GLY A 49 -43.95 -26.98 32.33
C GLY A 49 -44.91 -26.14 31.47
N ASP A 50 -44.60 -25.93 30.19
CA ASP A 50 -45.14 -26.66 29.02
C ASP A 50 -44.50 -26.14 27.70
N PRO A 51 -44.29 -26.96 26.64
CA PRO A 51 -43.40 -26.67 25.54
C PRO A 51 -44.14 -26.12 24.31
N SER A 52 -44.43 -24.82 24.24
CA SER A 52 -44.87 -24.23 22.97
C SER A 52 -44.97 -22.70 23.01
N ILE A 53 -43.83 -21.98 23.04
CA ILE A 53 -43.79 -20.60 22.55
C ILE A 53 -42.47 -20.41 21.81
N ARG A 54 -42.56 -20.36 20.47
CA ARG A 54 -41.48 -19.92 19.60
C ARG A 54 -41.32 -18.41 19.81
N ASP A 55 -40.18 -17.97 20.33
CA ASP A 55 -39.78 -16.56 20.25
C ASP A 55 -39.64 -16.18 18.76
N PRO A 56 -40.46 -15.26 18.24
CA PRO A 56 -40.19 -14.67 16.95
C PRO A 56 -39.17 -13.55 17.20
N ILE A 57 -38.12 -13.52 16.38
CA ILE A 57 -37.04 -12.51 16.35
C ILE A 57 -35.83 -12.87 17.24
N SER A 58 -35.15 -13.95 16.88
CA SER A 58 -33.69 -13.92 16.84
C SER A 58 -33.26 -13.97 15.37
N LEU A 59 -33.16 -12.79 14.75
CA LEU A 59 -32.54 -12.70 13.43
C LEU A 59 -31.11 -13.24 13.56
N PRO A 60 -30.67 -14.19 12.71
CA PRO A 60 -29.26 -14.52 12.63
C PRO A 60 -28.51 -13.21 12.33
N ARG A 61 -27.38 -12.98 13.01
CA ARG A 61 -26.46 -11.89 12.65
C ARG A 61 -26.26 -11.95 11.13
N PRO A 62 -26.37 -10.83 10.38
CA PRO A 62 -26.08 -10.87 8.97
C PRO A 62 -24.63 -11.37 8.83
N LEU A 63 -24.46 -12.50 8.15
CA LEU A 63 -23.16 -12.95 7.68
C LEU A 63 -22.59 -11.79 6.86
N THR A 64 -21.53 -11.18 7.37
CA THR A 64 -20.80 -10.16 6.62
C THR A 64 -20.19 -10.82 5.39
N SER A 65 -20.24 -10.17 4.23
CA SER A 65 -19.68 -10.67 2.97
C SER A 65 -18.19 -11.02 3.04
N ALA A 66 -17.49 -10.59 4.10
CA ALA A 66 -16.11 -10.97 4.39
C ALA A 66 -15.95 -12.43 4.87
N ASP A 67 -17.00 -13.08 5.38
CA ASP A 67 -16.94 -14.45 5.89
C ASP A 67 -17.07 -15.52 4.80
N LEU A 68 -17.47 -15.14 3.58
CA LEU A 68 -17.86 -16.07 2.50
C LEU A 68 -17.20 -15.83 1.13
N MET A 69 -16.22 -14.92 1.00
CA MET A 69 -15.48 -14.86 -0.27
C MET A 69 -14.50 -16.04 -0.32
N GLU A 70 -15.01 -17.13 -0.90
CA GLU A 70 -14.25 -18.31 -1.30
C GLU A 70 -12.95 -17.91 -2.00
N ALA A 71 -11.89 -18.66 -1.73
CA ALA A 71 -10.60 -18.54 -2.38
C ALA A 71 -10.67 -18.57 -3.93
N SER A 72 -11.80 -19.03 -4.48
CA SER A 72 -12.10 -19.15 -5.91
C SER A 72 -12.16 -17.81 -6.64
N GLY A 73 -12.69 -16.75 -6.01
CA GLY A 73 -12.77 -15.43 -6.64
C GLY A 73 -13.88 -15.24 -7.68
N ASP A 74 -14.95 -16.06 -7.68
CA ASP A 74 -15.94 -16.05 -8.77
C ASP A 74 -16.72 -14.72 -8.83
N GLY A 75 -16.81 -14.13 -10.02
CA GLY A 75 -17.46 -12.85 -10.28
C GLY A 75 -16.78 -11.60 -9.66
N LEU A 76 -15.66 -11.76 -8.96
CA LEU A 76 -14.94 -10.65 -8.32
C LEU A 76 -14.29 -9.72 -9.33
N LYS A 77 -14.45 -8.41 -9.17
CA LYS A 77 -13.69 -7.42 -9.94
C LYS A 77 -12.40 -7.05 -9.21
N VAL A 78 -11.26 -7.34 -9.80
CA VAL A 78 -9.93 -7.12 -9.19
C VAL A 78 -9.18 -6.06 -9.99
N ALA A 79 -9.02 -4.88 -9.40
CA ALA A 79 -8.24 -3.79 -9.96
C ALA A 79 -6.74 -4.07 -9.84
N TYR A 80 -5.98 -3.70 -10.87
CA TYR A 80 -4.52 -3.77 -10.84
C TYR A 80 -3.94 -2.62 -11.66
N GLN A 81 -2.72 -2.20 -11.37
CA GLN A 81 -2.04 -1.19 -12.17
C GLN A 81 -1.33 -1.86 -13.35
N GLY A 82 -1.58 -1.33 -14.56
CA GLY A 82 -0.97 -1.75 -15.81
C GLY A 82 -1.97 -2.15 -16.90
N CYS A 83 -1.43 -2.70 -17.98
CA CYS A 83 -2.18 -3.18 -19.13
C CYS A 83 -2.45 -4.70 -19.06
N PRO A 84 -3.35 -5.24 -19.89
CA PRO A 84 -3.46 -6.70 -20.08
C PRO A 84 -2.10 -7.29 -20.49
N GLY A 85 -1.71 -8.38 -19.85
CA GLY A 85 -0.40 -9.02 -19.99
C GLY A 85 0.64 -8.58 -18.94
N ALA A 86 0.35 -7.57 -18.12
CA ALA A 86 1.28 -7.13 -17.07
C ALA A 86 1.42 -8.17 -15.95
N TYR A 87 2.57 -8.16 -15.25
CA TYR A 87 2.79 -9.02 -14.09
C TYR A 87 1.76 -8.80 -12.97
N SER A 88 1.26 -7.58 -12.81
CA SER A 88 0.17 -7.27 -11.88
C SER A 88 -1.14 -7.99 -12.23
N GLU A 89 -1.42 -8.22 -13.52
CA GLU A 89 -2.59 -9.02 -13.94
C GLU A 89 -2.39 -10.49 -13.60
N ALA A 90 -1.20 -11.03 -13.85
CA ALA A 90 -0.85 -12.40 -13.49
C ALA A 90 -0.94 -12.61 -11.97
N ALA A 91 -0.50 -11.63 -11.17
CA ALA A 91 -0.64 -11.66 -9.72
C ALA A 91 -2.12 -11.61 -9.29
N ALA A 92 -2.95 -10.80 -9.94
CA ALA A 92 -4.39 -10.74 -9.68
C ALA A 92 -5.07 -12.09 -9.95
N LYS A 93 -4.74 -12.74 -11.07
CA LYS A 93 -5.24 -14.08 -11.43
C LYS A 93 -4.70 -15.18 -10.51
N LYS A 94 -3.45 -15.08 -10.05
CA LYS A 94 -2.87 -16.01 -9.05
C LYS A 94 -3.59 -15.88 -7.70
N ALA A 95 -3.90 -14.65 -7.29
CA ALA A 95 -4.59 -14.37 -6.03
C ALA A 95 -6.09 -14.76 -6.07
N TYR A 96 -6.74 -14.58 -7.22
CA TYR A 96 -8.16 -14.87 -7.42
C TYR A 96 -8.38 -15.53 -8.80
N PRO A 97 -8.34 -16.87 -8.89
CA PRO A 97 -8.36 -17.58 -10.18
C PRO A 97 -9.56 -17.30 -11.08
N SER A 98 -10.75 -17.12 -10.50
CA SER A 98 -12.01 -16.89 -11.24
C SER A 98 -12.40 -15.41 -11.34
N CYS A 99 -11.47 -14.48 -11.08
CA CYS A 99 -11.80 -13.05 -11.09
C CYS A 99 -11.86 -12.43 -12.49
N HIS A 100 -12.56 -11.29 -12.57
CA HIS A 100 -12.48 -10.35 -13.67
C HIS A 100 -11.46 -9.26 -13.34
N THR A 101 -10.40 -9.18 -14.13
CA THR A 101 -9.34 -8.19 -13.94
C THR A 101 -9.76 -6.83 -14.50
N VAL A 102 -9.49 -5.76 -13.75
CA VAL A 102 -9.80 -4.37 -14.12
C VAL A 102 -8.50 -3.59 -14.26
N PRO A 103 -7.99 -3.38 -15.49
CA PRO A 103 -6.74 -2.63 -15.70
C PRO A 103 -6.93 -1.16 -15.32
N CYS A 104 -5.96 -0.62 -14.60
CA CYS A 104 -5.88 0.77 -14.21
C CYS A 104 -4.55 1.36 -14.67
N GLU A 105 -4.57 2.56 -15.23
CA GLU A 105 -3.35 3.22 -15.73
C GLU A 105 -2.37 3.52 -14.57
N TYR A 106 -2.88 4.09 -13.49
CA TYR A 106 -2.11 4.51 -12.32
C TYR A 106 -2.49 3.72 -11.06
N PHE A 107 -1.57 3.68 -10.08
CA PHE A 107 -1.84 3.07 -8.78
C PHE A 107 -3.02 3.74 -8.07
N GLU A 108 -3.10 5.08 -8.12
CA GLU A 108 -4.20 5.88 -7.55
C GLU A 108 -5.55 5.42 -8.07
N THR A 109 -5.64 5.18 -9.37
CA THR A 109 -6.87 4.76 -10.03
C THR A 109 -7.31 3.39 -9.52
N ALA A 110 -6.38 2.46 -9.26
CA ALA A 110 -6.70 1.17 -8.68
C ALA A 110 -7.21 1.28 -7.23
N PHE A 111 -6.63 2.17 -6.41
CA PHE A 111 -7.14 2.46 -5.06
C PHE A 111 -8.56 3.06 -5.12
N GLN A 112 -8.75 4.07 -5.97
CA GLN A 112 -10.05 4.73 -6.16
C GLN A 112 -11.11 3.78 -6.69
N ALA A 113 -10.76 2.86 -7.58
CA ALA A 113 -11.69 1.87 -8.12
C ALA A 113 -12.30 1.01 -7.01
N VAL A 114 -11.50 0.62 -6.01
CA VAL A 114 -11.99 -0.14 -4.85
C VAL A 114 -12.82 0.73 -3.91
N GLU A 115 -12.39 1.96 -3.62
CA GLU A 115 -13.15 2.88 -2.76
C GLU A 115 -14.52 3.25 -3.35
N ASN A 116 -14.58 3.43 -4.68
CA ASN A 116 -15.78 3.85 -5.41
C ASN A 116 -16.66 2.69 -5.88
N TRP A 117 -16.43 1.47 -5.41
CA TRP A 117 -17.24 0.28 -5.78
C TRP A 117 -17.21 -0.10 -7.27
N VAL A 118 -16.22 0.40 -8.02
CA VAL A 118 -15.95 -0.02 -9.40
C VAL A 118 -15.30 -1.42 -9.42
N ALA A 119 -14.43 -1.67 -8.44
CA ALA A 119 -13.80 -2.95 -8.16
C ALA A 119 -14.07 -3.39 -6.71
N ASP A 120 -13.95 -4.69 -6.45
CA ASP A 120 -14.15 -5.29 -5.14
C ASP A 120 -12.84 -5.47 -4.38
N ARG A 121 -11.76 -5.69 -5.13
CA ARG A 121 -10.39 -5.88 -4.63
C ARG A 121 -9.41 -5.13 -5.50
N ALA A 122 -8.22 -4.87 -4.96
CA ALA A 122 -7.06 -4.50 -5.78
C ALA A 122 -5.87 -5.40 -5.45
N VAL A 123 -5.06 -5.73 -6.46
CA VAL A 123 -3.80 -6.44 -6.28
C VAL A 123 -2.68 -5.54 -6.79
N LEU A 124 -1.83 -5.08 -5.88
CA LEU A 124 -0.81 -4.06 -6.15
C LEU A 124 0.55 -4.51 -5.63
N PRO A 125 1.64 -4.21 -6.35
CA PRO A 125 2.97 -4.64 -5.96
C PRO A 125 3.45 -3.83 -4.75
N LEU A 126 4.10 -4.50 -3.80
CA LEU A 126 4.56 -3.91 -2.54
C LEU A 126 6.09 -3.77 -2.52
N GLU A 127 6.77 -4.82 -2.96
CA GLU A 127 8.24 -4.90 -3.06
C GLU A 127 8.66 -5.91 -4.13
N ASN A 128 9.83 -5.68 -4.71
CA ASN A 128 10.49 -6.60 -5.64
C ASN A 128 11.88 -6.93 -5.09
N SER A 129 12.34 -8.17 -5.26
CA SER A 129 13.64 -8.61 -4.74
C SER A 129 14.82 -7.80 -5.30
N LEU A 130 14.73 -7.36 -6.55
CA LEU A 130 15.79 -6.59 -7.22
C LEU A 130 15.58 -5.07 -7.13
N GLY A 131 14.32 -4.62 -7.20
CA GLY A 131 13.95 -3.20 -7.20
C GLY A 131 13.64 -2.58 -5.84
N GLY A 132 13.54 -3.41 -4.79
CA GLY A 132 13.18 -2.98 -3.44
C GLY A 132 11.71 -2.57 -3.28
N SER A 133 11.45 -1.70 -2.30
CA SER A 133 10.12 -1.26 -1.89
C SER A 133 9.47 -0.29 -2.89
N ILE A 134 8.20 -0.54 -3.25
CA ILE A 134 7.43 0.36 -4.13
C ILE A 134 6.75 1.43 -3.27
N HIS A 135 7.52 2.48 -3.00
CA HIS A 135 7.17 3.58 -2.09
C HIS A 135 5.83 4.27 -2.38
N ARG A 136 5.41 4.32 -3.65
CA ARG A 136 4.15 4.96 -4.02
C ARG A 136 2.94 4.27 -3.39
N ASN A 137 2.95 2.94 -3.35
CA ASN A 137 1.83 2.16 -2.81
C ASN A 137 1.73 2.26 -1.28
N TYR A 138 2.86 2.40 -0.58
CA TYR A 138 2.86 2.75 0.85
C TYR A 138 2.23 4.12 1.13
N ASP A 139 2.55 5.13 0.33
CA ASP A 139 1.94 6.45 0.46
C ASP A 139 0.42 6.40 0.23
N LEU A 140 -0.04 5.60 -0.73
CA LEU A 140 -1.45 5.45 -1.05
C LEU A 140 -2.21 4.70 0.04
N LEU A 141 -1.66 3.62 0.59
CA LEU A 141 -2.22 2.92 1.75
C LEU A 141 -2.51 3.85 2.92
N LEU A 142 -1.64 4.82 3.18
CA LEU A 142 -1.85 5.81 4.23
C LEU A 142 -2.95 6.83 3.92
N ARG A 143 -3.14 7.17 2.65
CA ARG A 143 -4.14 8.17 2.20
C ARG A 143 -5.54 7.58 2.10
N HIS A 144 -5.62 6.32 1.70
CA HIS A 144 -6.87 5.61 1.45
C HIS A 144 -7.27 4.75 2.65
N ARG A 145 -8.57 4.48 2.79
CA ARG A 145 -9.12 3.66 3.89
C ARG A 145 -9.29 2.20 3.47
N LEU A 146 -8.29 1.67 2.77
CA LEU A 146 -8.24 0.26 2.40
C LEU A 146 -7.40 -0.53 3.41
N HIS A 147 -7.65 -1.84 3.44
CA HIS A 147 -6.98 -2.80 4.30
C HIS A 147 -6.29 -3.87 3.47
N ILE A 148 -5.12 -4.30 3.93
CA ILE A 148 -4.43 -5.47 3.36
C ILE A 148 -5.15 -6.71 3.89
N VAL A 149 -5.67 -7.52 2.96
CA VAL A 149 -6.45 -8.73 3.25
C VAL A 149 -5.73 -10.01 2.83
N GLY A 150 -4.57 -9.88 2.21
CA GLY A 150 -3.73 -10.99 1.78
C GLY A 150 -2.48 -10.49 1.07
N GLU A 151 -1.59 -11.41 0.75
CA GLU A 151 -0.43 -11.19 -0.09
C GLU A 151 -0.29 -12.32 -1.11
N VAL A 152 0.39 -12.06 -2.21
CA VAL A 152 0.76 -13.08 -3.18
C VAL A 152 2.16 -12.81 -3.70
N ARG A 153 2.99 -13.85 -3.82
CA ARG A 153 4.31 -13.76 -4.44
C ARG A 153 4.25 -14.24 -5.88
N LEU A 154 4.91 -13.53 -6.79
CA LEU A 154 5.00 -13.90 -8.20
C LEU A 154 6.44 -13.84 -8.66
N ALA A 155 6.95 -14.96 -9.16
CA ALA A 155 8.22 -15.00 -9.89
C ALA A 155 8.09 -14.24 -11.22
N VAL A 156 8.97 -13.26 -11.44
CA VAL A 156 9.01 -12.43 -12.64
C VAL A 156 9.98 -13.07 -13.63
N ARG A 157 9.45 -13.59 -14.73
CA ARG A 157 10.22 -14.23 -15.80
C ARG A 157 10.05 -13.43 -17.09
N HIS A 158 11.12 -12.74 -17.48
CA HIS A 158 11.13 -11.91 -18.68
C HIS A 158 11.36 -12.78 -19.92
N CYS A 159 10.58 -12.51 -20.96
CA CYS A 159 10.69 -13.12 -22.27
C CYS A 159 11.05 -12.03 -23.29
N LEU A 160 11.89 -12.38 -24.27
CA LEU A 160 12.10 -11.56 -25.46
C LEU A 160 11.05 -11.93 -26.50
N LEU A 161 10.19 -10.97 -26.83
CA LEU A 161 9.05 -11.13 -27.72
C LEU A 161 9.28 -10.40 -29.04
N ALA A 162 8.75 -10.92 -30.15
CA ALA A 162 8.75 -10.22 -31.43
C ALA A 162 7.52 -10.60 -32.27
N ASN A 163 7.27 -9.85 -33.34
CA ASN A 163 6.22 -10.21 -34.29
C ASN A 163 6.48 -11.57 -34.94
N ARG A 164 5.41 -12.25 -35.34
CA ARG A 164 5.49 -13.61 -35.88
C ARG A 164 6.46 -13.73 -37.04
N GLY A 165 7.35 -14.71 -36.98
CA GLY A 165 8.35 -14.99 -38.03
C GLY A 165 9.60 -14.09 -37.98
N VAL A 166 9.67 -13.11 -37.07
CA VAL A 166 10.91 -12.37 -36.80
C VAL A 166 11.92 -13.31 -36.15
N LYS A 167 13.16 -13.30 -36.63
CA LYS A 167 14.27 -14.02 -36.01
C LYS A 167 15.02 -13.09 -35.07
N ILE A 168 15.62 -13.66 -34.02
CA ILE A 168 16.42 -12.90 -33.05
C ILE A 168 17.53 -12.07 -33.69
N GLN A 169 18.11 -12.57 -34.80
CA GLN A 169 19.17 -11.91 -35.57
C GLN A 169 18.70 -10.63 -36.28
N ASN A 170 17.39 -10.44 -36.45
CA ASN A 170 16.82 -9.26 -37.08
C ASN A 170 16.66 -8.10 -36.08
N LEU A 171 16.71 -8.40 -34.77
CA LEU A 171 16.47 -7.41 -33.73
C LEU A 171 17.69 -6.51 -33.54
N ARG A 172 17.44 -5.20 -33.55
CA ARG A 172 18.43 -4.13 -33.29
C ARG A 172 18.14 -3.41 -31.98
N SER A 173 16.87 -3.31 -31.61
CA SER A 173 16.42 -2.68 -30.37
C SER A 173 15.53 -3.59 -29.53
N ALA A 174 15.50 -3.33 -28.23
CA ALA A 174 14.57 -3.92 -27.28
C ALA A 174 13.82 -2.83 -26.53
N MET A 175 12.51 -2.99 -26.39
CA MET A 175 11.60 -2.04 -25.75
C MET A 175 10.98 -2.65 -24.48
N SER A 176 11.00 -1.93 -23.37
CA SER A 176 10.32 -2.31 -22.12
C SER A 176 10.37 -1.20 -21.07
N HIS A 177 9.83 -1.48 -19.89
CA HIS A 177 10.03 -0.65 -18.71
C HIS A 177 11.53 -0.56 -18.34
N PRO A 178 12.06 0.62 -17.93
CA PRO A 178 13.47 0.81 -17.59
C PRO A 178 14.03 -0.26 -16.64
N GLN A 179 13.24 -0.64 -15.63
CA GLN A 179 13.64 -1.66 -14.66
C GLN A 179 13.77 -3.06 -15.30
N ALA A 180 12.89 -3.41 -16.24
CA ALA A 180 12.96 -4.70 -16.93
C ALA A 180 14.16 -4.75 -17.89
N LEU A 181 14.46 -3.64 -18.58
CA LEU A 181 15.65 -3.51 -19.43
C LEU A 181 16.94 -3.64 -18.61
N ALA A 182 17.02 -2.98 -17.46
CA ALA A 182 18.15 -3.08 -16.55
C ALA A 182 18.34 -4.50 -16.00
N GLN A 183 17.25 -5.23 -15.77
CA GLN A 183 17.28 -6.62 -15.31
C GLN A 183 17.71 -7.62 -16.40
N CYS A 184 17.75 -7.22 -17.66
CA CYS A 184 18.09 -8.11 -18.80
C CYS A 184 19.29 -7.56 -19.60
N GLU A 185 20.04 -6.61 -19.05
CA GLU A 185 21.07 -5.86 -19.79
C GLU A 185 22.15 -6.78 -20.35
N GLN A 186 22.65 -7.72 -19.55
CA GLN A 186 23.73 -8.62 -19.97
C GLN A 186 23.26 -9.57 -21.05
N THR A 187 22.08 -10.16 -20.87
CA THR A 187 21.51 -11.11 -21.83
C THR A 187 21.20 -10.44 -23.16
N LEU A 188 20.56 -9.26 -23.14
CA LEU A 188 20.26 -8.53 -24.36
C LEU A 188 21.54 -8.09 -25.10
N THR A 189 22.60 -7.74 -24.37
CA THR A 189 23.92 -7.40 -24.95
C THR A 189 24.57 -8.62 -25.61
N LYS A 190 24.51 -9.81 -24.97
CA LYS A 190 25.00 -11.08 -25.55
C LYS A 190 24.25 -11.45 -26.84
N LEU A 191 22.99 -11.07 -26.95
CA LEU A 191 22.16 -11.29 -28.13
C LEU A 191 22.42 -10.29 -29.27
N GLY A 192 23.32 -9.31 -29.08
CA GLY A 192 23.66 -8.30 -30.08
C GLY A 192 22.61 -7.22 -30.27
N ILE A 193 21.65 -7.11 -29.34
CA ILE A 193 20.67 -6.04 -29.33
C ILE A 193 21.31 -4.90 -28.55
N GLU A 194 21.70 -3.81 -29.19
CA GLU A 194 22.41 -2.71 -28.52
C GLU A 194 21.47 -1.58 -28.07
N HIS A 195 20.39 -1.35 -28.81
CA HIS A 195 19.48 -0.24 -28.53
C HIS A 195 18.41 -0.65 -27.49
N ARG A 196 18.17 0.25 -26.53
CA ARG A 196 17.25 0.05 -25.40
C ARG A 196 16.25 1.19 -25.37
N GLU A 197 15.00 0.88 -25.64
CA GLU A 197 13.92 1.86 -25.69
C GLU A 197 13.06 1.74 -24.44
N ALA A 198 13.19 2.72 -23.55
CA ALA A 198 12.39 2.79 -22.34
C ALA A 198 10.97 3.26 -22.64
N VAL A 199 9.99 2.48 -22.17
CA VAL A 199 8.56 2.84 -22.17
C VAL A 199 7.97 2.64 -20.78
N ASP A 200 6.73 3.08 -20.57
CA ASP A 200 6.13 3.10 -19.23
C ASP A 200 5.71 1.72 -18.70
N ASP A 201 5.47 0.73 -19.57
CA ASP A 201 4.98 -0.60 -19.16
C ASP A 201 5.52 -1.73 -20.03
N THR A 202 5.78 -2.88 -19.39
CA THR A 202 6.29 -4.09 -20.06
C THR A 202 5.28 -4.69 -21.04
N ALA A 203 4.00 -4.77 -20.66
CA ALA A 203 2.96 -5.30 -21.55
C ALA A 203 2.54 -4.25 -22.60
N GLY A 204 2.61 -2.97 -22.25
CA GLY A 204 2.50 -1.85 -23.18
C GLY A 204 3.54 -1.91 -24.30
N ALA A 205 4.78 -2.27 -24.00
CA ALA A 205 5.83 -2.49 -25.01
C ALA A 205 5.44 -3.59 -26.00
N ALA A 206 4.98 -4.74 -25.49
CA ALA A 206 4.53 -5.85 -26.32
C ALA A 206 3.34 -5.45 -27.22
N LYS A 207 2.37 -4.73 -26.66
CA LYS A 207 1.23 -4.18 -27.42
C LYS A 207 1.69 -3.26 -28.56
N LEU A 208 2.61 -2.33 -28.27
CA LEU A 208 3.09 -1.37 -29.25
C LEU A 208 3.78 -2.06 -30.44
N ILE A 209 4.63 -3.05 -30.15
CA ILE A 209 5.32 -3.84 -31.19
C ILE A 209 4.31 -4.58 -32.06
N ALA A 210 3.28 -5.18 -31.47
CA ALA A 210 2.22 -5.87 -32.21
C ALA A 210 1.43 -4.91 -33.11
N GLU A 211 1.01 -3.76 -32.58
CA GLU A 211 0.21 -2.77 -33.30
C GLU A 211 0.97 -2.11 -34.46
N GLN A 212 2.24 -1.75 -34.22
CA GLN A 212 3.09 -1.11 -35.23
C GLN A 212 3.77 -2.10 -36.17
N LYS A 213 3.65 -3.41 -35.90
CA LYS A 213 4.26 -4.50 -36.68
C LYS A 213 5.77 -4.37 -36.86
N LEU A 214 6.46 -3.85 -35.85
CA LEU A 214 7.92 -3.66 -35.86
C LEU A 214 8.63 -5.01 -36.07
N GLN A 215 9.64 -5.02 -36.93
CA GLN A 215 10.36 -6.24 -37.32
C GLN A 215 11.80 -6.26 -36.78
N ASP A 216 12.31 -5.09 -36.40
CA ASP A 216 13.66 -4.82 -35.89
C ASP A 216 13.69 -4.54 -34.38
N THR A 217 12.53 -4.47 -33.74
CA THR A 217 12.38 -4.22 -32.30
C THR A 217 11.72 -5.41 -31.60
N GLY A 218 12.35 -5.88 -30.52
CA GLY A 218 11.75 -6.88 -29.61
C GLY A 218 11.19 -6.23 -28.34
N ALA A 219 10.23 -6.89 -27.67
CA ALA A 219 9.73 -6.46 -26.37
C ALA A 219 10.29 -7.36 -25.26
N VAL A 220 10.69 -6.78 -24.14
CA VAL A 220 10.94 -7.54 -22.91
C VAL A 220 9.66 -7.52 -22.08
N ALA A 221 8.95 -8.64 -22.00
CA ALA A 221 7.66 -8.71 -21.31
C ALA A 221 7.35 -10.12 -20.80
N SER A 222 6.17 -10.30 -20.21
CA SER A 222 5.71 -11.61 -19.75
C SER A 222 5.32 -12.53 -20.92
N SER A 223 5.35 -13.85 -20.70
CA SER A 223 4.81 -14.82 -21.65
C SER A 223 3.30 -14.65 -21.89
N LEU A 224 2.56 -14.15 -20.89
CA LEU A 224 1.14 -13.82 -21.03
C LEU A 224 0.92 -12.70 -22.06
N ALA A 225 1.77 -11.67 -22.06
CA ALA A 225 1.69 -10.61 -23.06
C ALA A 225 1.93 -11.15 -24.48
N ALA A 226 2.83 -12.12 -24.66
CA ALA A 226 3.05 -12.76 -25.95
C ALA A 226 1.78 -13.43 -26.49
N GLN A 227 1.10 -14.19 -25.63
CA GLN A 227 -0.15 -14.87 -25.99
C GLN A 227 -1.27 -13.89 -26.33
N LEU A 228 -1.44 -12.84 -25.52
CA LEU A 228 -2.50 -11.84 -25.70
C LEU A 228 -2.32 -11.01 -26.98
N TYR A 229 -1.09 -10.63 -27.30
CA TYR A 229 -0.80 -9.78 -28.45
C TYR A 229 -0.35 -10.56 -29.70
N GLY A 230 -0.36 -11.90 -29.64
CA GLY A 230 -0.05 -12.77 -30.77
C GLY A 230 1.42 -12.73 -31.21
N LEU A 231 2.34 -12.44 -30.30
CA LEU A 231 3.79 -12.37 -30.54
C LEU A 231 4.47 -13.73 -30.35
N ASP A 232 5.60 -13.91 -31.03
CA ASP A 232 6.49 -15.06 -30.84
C ASP A 232 7.46 -14.80 -29.69
N ILE A 233 7.67 -15.82 -28.85
CA ILE A 233 8.71 -15.80 -27.82
C ILE A 233 10.02 -16.27 -28.46
N LEU A 234 10.99 -15.37 -28.58
CA LEU A 234 12.30 -15.66 -29.17
C LEU A 234 13.29 -16.22 -28.15
N ALA A 235 13.16 -15.81 -26.90
CA ALA A 235 13.94 -16.32 -25.79
C ALA A 235 13.14 -16.18 -24.48
N GLU A 236 13.21 -17.20 -23.64
CA GLU A 236 12.59 -17.22 -22.32
C GLU A 236 13.63 -17.01 -21.23
N ASN A 237 13.20 -16.48 -20.08
CA ASN A 237 14.03 -16.28 -18.89
C ASN A 237 15.30 -15.45 -19.17
N ILE A 238 15.13 -14.32 -19.88
CA ILE A 238 16.24 -13.46 -20.29
C ILE A 238 16.73 -12.50 -19.20
N GLN A 239 16.14 -12.56 -18.01
CA GLN A 239 16.63 -11.83 -16.84
C GLN A 239 18.01 -12.33 -16.43
N ASP A 240 18.87 -11.41 -16.01
CA ASP A 240 20.25 -11.70 -15.62
C ASP A 240 20.31 -12.40 -14.25
N ASP A 241 19.31 -12.18 -13.39
CA ASP A 241 19.16 -12.83 -12.09
C ASP A 241 17.87 -13.67 -12.05
N THR A 242 17.98 -14.94 -11.67
CA THR A 242 16.84 -15.86 -11.65
C THR A 242 15.93 -15.66 -10.45
N ASP A 243 16.42 -15.05 -9.38
CA ASP A 243 15.70 -14.88 -8.11
C ASP A 243 14.90 -13.56 -8.07
N ASN A 244 14.16 -13.30 -9.15
CA ASN A 244 13.33 -12.12 -9.32
C ASN A 244 11.88 -12.40 -8.87
N VAL A 245 11.55 -12.00 -7.65
CA VAL A 245 10.21 -12.20 -7.07
C VAL A 245 9.62 -10.86 -6.69
N THR A 246 8.37 -10.64 -7.10
CA THR A 246 7.58 -9.49 -6.65
C THR A 246 6.52 -9.96 -5.68
N ARG A 247 6.46 -9.31 -4.52
CA ARG A 247 5.40 -9.50 -3.54
C ARG A 247 4.32 -8.46 -3.79
N PHE A 248 3.09 -8.93 -3.93
CA PHE A 248 1.89 -8.13 -4.11
C PHE A 248 1.04 -8.19 -2.85
N MET A 249 0.33 -7.10 -2.58
CA MET A 249 -0.70 -7.02 -1.54
C MET A 249 -2.09 -7.08 -2.18
N MET A 250 -3.00 -7.77 -1.51
CA MET A 250 -4.42 -7.81 -1.83
C MET A 250 -5.13 -6.79 -0.94
N LEU A 251 -5.86 -5.86 -1.53
CA LEU A 251 -6.56 -4.78 -0.84
C LEU A 251 -8.07 -4.96 -0.90
N ALA A 252 -8.75 -4.59 0.18
CA ALA A 252 -10.20 -4.51 0.26
C ALA A 252 -10.65 -3.31 1.10
N ARG A 253 -11.94 -2.97 0.97
CA ARG A 253 -12.60 -1.91 1.78
C ARG A 253 -12.73 -2.30 3.25
N GLU A 254 -12.98 -3.58 3.52
CA GLU A 254 -13.15 -4.11 4.88
C GLU A 254 -11.93 -4.96 5.27
N PRO A 255 -11.46 -4.85 6.52
CA PRO A 255 -10.42 -5.75 7.01
C PRO A 255 -11.00 -7.15 7.17
N ILE A 256 -10.16 -8.17 7.00
CA ILE A 256 -10.54 -9.52 7.38
C ILE A 256 -10.54 -9.66 8.91
N ILE A 257 -11.39 -10.55 9.42
CA ILE A 257 -11.41 -10.88 10.84
C ILE A 257 -10.20 -11.79 11.12
N PRO A 258 -9.22 -11.35 11.94
CA PRO A 258 -8.03 -12.14 12.23
C PRO A 258 -8.40 -13.42 12.99
N ARG A 259 -7.72 -14.51 12.67
CA ARG A 259 -7.88 -15.81 13.32
C ARG A 259 -6.50 -16.36 13.72
N THR A 260 -6.47 -17.45 14.46
CA THR A 260 -5.25 -18.14 14.91
C THR A 260 -5.13 -19.55 14.34
N ASP A 261 -5.95 -19.89 13.35
CA ASP A 261 -6.04 -21.20 12.70
C ASP A 261 -4.90 -21.48 11.71
N LYS A 262 -4.19 -20.43 11.26
CA LYS A 262 -3.05 -20.51 10.34
C LYS A 262 -2.03 -19.39 10.63
N PRO A 263 -0.85 -19.41 10.01
CA PRO A 263 0.10 -18.31 10.12
C PRO A 263 -0.49 -17.00 9.55
N PHE A 264 -0.40 -15.92 10.33
CA PHE A 264 -0.83 -14.60 9.94
C PHE A 264 0.35 -13.64 9.97
N LYS A 265 0.25 -12.63 9.10
CA LYS A 265 1.10 -11.47 9.07
C LYS A 265 0.27 -10.23 9.40
N THR A 266 0.81 -9.33 10.20
CA THR A 266 0.19 -8.05 10.50
C THR A 266 1.11 -6.92 10.03
N SER A 267 0.63 -6.13 9.08
CA SER A 267 1.33 -4.96 8.58
C SER A 267 0.89 -3.73 9.36
N ILE A 268 1.86 -3.00 9.91
CA ILE A 268 1.64 -1.77 10.65
C ILE A 268 2.48 -0.63 10.09
N VAL A 269 2.04 0.58 10.39
CA VAL A 269 2.82 1.80 10.16
C VAL A 269 2.75 2.67 11.39
N PHE A 270 3.91 3.15 11.84
CA PHE A 270 3.99 4.02 13.01
C PHE A 270 5.03 5.12 12.83
N SER A 271 4.88 6.19 13.61
CA SER A 271 5.92 7.21 13.79
C SER A 271 6.23 7.37 15.26
N LEU A 272 7.44 7.83 15.55
CA LEU A 272 7.95 8.00 16.91
C LEU A 272 8.23 9.48 17.19
N GLU A 273 8.37 9.82 18.47
CA GLU A 273 9.03 11.06 18.87
C GLU A 273 10.53 10.98 18.60
N GLU A 274 11.17 12.14 18.49
CA GLU A 274 12.61 12.23 18.31
C GLU A 274 13.36 11.86 19.60
N GLY A 275 14.59 11.37 19.44
CA GLY A 275 15.46 11.04 20.56
C GLY A 275 16.28 9.77 20.31
N PRO A 276 17.44 9.65 20.98
CA PRO A 276 18.28 8.47 20.85
C PRO A 276 17.56 7.22 21.36
N GLY A 277 17.68 6.13 20.61
CA GLY A 277 17.15 4.81 21.01
C GLY A 277 15.63 4.65 20.91
N GLN A 278 14.88 5.63 20.38
CA GLN A 278 13.42 5.53 20.25
C GLN A 278 13.00 4.36 19.37
N LEU A 279 13.70 4.14 18.25
CA LEU A 279 13.45 2.98 17.38
C LEU A 279 13.75 1.66 18.10
N PHE A 280 14.84 1.60 18.87
CA PHE A 280 15.16 0.43 19.67
C PHE A 280 14.05 0.11 20.68
N LYS A 281 13.53 1.12 21.39
CA LYS A 281 12.38 0.94 22.29
C LYS A 281 11.15 0.40 21.55
N ALA A 282 10.86 0.94 20.36
CA ALA A 282 9.76 0.47 19.52
C ALA A 282 9.90 -1.01 19.13
N LEU A 283 11.10 -1.43 18.70
CA LEU A 283 11.37 -2.81 18.31
C LEU A 283 11.42 -3.76 19.51
N ALA A 284 11.89 -3.28 20.67
CA ALA A 284 11.95 -4.07 21.90
C ALA A 284 10.57 -4.59 22.33
N VAL A 285 9.51 -3.83 22.06
CA VAL A 285 8.11 -4.22 22.35
C VAL A 285 7.75 -5.55 21.66
N PHE A 286 8.23 -5.76 20.43
CA PHE A 286 8.02 -7.00 19.68
C PHE A 286 9.03 -8.09 20.09
N ALA A 287 10.31 -7.72 20.19
CA ALA A 287 11.38 -8.67 20.48
C ALA A 287 11.20 -9.35 21.86
N LEU A 288 10.84 -8.60 22.90
CA LEU A 288 10.60 -9.14 24.25
C LEU A 288 9.39 -10.09 24.31
N ARG A 289 8.50 -10.02 23.31
CA ARG A 289 7.33 -10.90 23.16
C ARG A 289 7.56 -12.00 22.11
N LYS A 290 8.79 -12.15 21.60
CA LYS A 290 9.18 -13.12 20.57
C LYS A 290 8.35 -13.02 19.29
N ILE A 291 7.92 -11.81 18.93
CA ILE A 291 7.23 -11.54 17.66
C ILE A 291 8.28 -11.25 16.60
N ASN A 292 8.31 -12.06 15.55
CA ASN A 292 9.27 -11.90 14.46
C ASN A 292 8.85 -10.76 13.51
N LEU A 293 9.84 -10.08 12.95
CA LEU A 293 9.67 -8.99 11.99
C LEU A 293 10.17 -9.47 10.62
N THR A 294 9.29 -9.52 9.62
CA THR A 294 9.69 -9.95 8.26
C THR A 294 10.06 -8.80 7.35
N LYS A 295 9.66 -7.58 7.71
CA LYS A 295 9.96 -6.38 6.93
C LYS A 295 10.05 -5.17 7.85
N MET A 296 11.00 -4.29 7.55
CA MET A 296 11.07 -2.95 8.14
C MET A 296 11.57 -1.95 7.10
N GLU A 297 10.82 -0.86 6.90
CA GLU A 297 11.15 0.21 5.96
C GLU A 297 10.90 1.57 6.61
N SER A 298 11.86 2.49 6.52
CA SER A 298 11.72 3.85 7.06
C SER A 298 11.55 4.87 5.93
N ARG A 299 10.61 5.81 6.07
CA ARG A 299 10.41 6.88 5.08
C ARG A 299 10.13 8.24 5.72
N PRO A 300 10.71 9.33 5.20
CA PRO A 300 10.36 10.67 5.61
C PRO A 300 8.87 10.98 5.36
N HIS A 301 8.23 11.61 6.33
CA HIS A 301 6.82 11.93 6.35
C HIS A 301 6.55 13.15 5.45
N LYS A 302 6.10 12.90 4.21
CA LYS A 302 5.92 13.94 3.18
C LYS A 302 5.05 15.14 3.59
N LYS A 303 4.04 14.95 4.47
CA LYS A 303 3.13 16.04 4.91
C LYS A 303 3.67 16.87 6.07
N LYS A 304 4.71 16.40 6.76
CA LYS A 304 5.42 17.08 7.85
C LYS A 304 6.89 16.74 7.72
N PRO A 305 7.55 17.18 6.64
CA PRO A 305 8.89 16.71 6.32
C PRO A 305 9.92 17.25 7.31
N LEU A 306 9.61 18.29 8.09
CA LEU A 306 10.55 18.91 9.00
C LEU A 306 9.85 19.23 10.32
N ARG A 307 10.33 18.67 11.44
CA ARG A 307 10.11 19.19 12.79
C ARG A 307 11.22 20.18 13.11
N ILE A 308 10.86 21.25 13.80
CA ILE A 308 11.81 22.21 14.36
C ILE A 308 11.98 21.81 15.81
N ALA A 309 13.19 21.39 16.20
CA ALA A 309 13.55 21.24 17.59
C ALA A 309 13.94 22.63 18.14
N ASP A 310 13.21 23.08 19.15
CA ASP A 310 13.55 24.27 19.93
C ASP A 310 14.64 23.89 20.96
N ASP A 311 15.84 23.56 20.46
CA ASP A 311 16.99 23.47 21.34
C ASP A 311 17.47 24.91 21.62
N ASN A 312 17.68 25.24 22.90
CA ASN A 312 18.19 26.53 23.40
C ASN A 312 19.62 26.87 22.94
N CYS A 313 20.06 26.40 21.76
CA CYS A 313 21.35 26.69 21.14
C CYS A 313 21.16 27.14 19.68
N SER A 314 21.30 28.44 19.45
CA SER A 314 21.71 29.21 18.26
C SER A 314 21.27 28.84 16.82
N ALA A 315 20.58 27.73 16.55
CA ALA A 315 19.89 27.45 15.30
C ALA A 315 18.85 26.34 15.48
N PRO A 316 17.58 26.51 15.03
CA PRO A 316 16.59 25.44 15.06
C PRO A 316 17.07 24.26 14.20
N LEU A 317 17.33 23.10 14.82
CA LEU A 317 17.60 21.88 14.07
C LEU A 317 16.31 21.41 13.41
N LYS A 318 16.34 21.27 12.08
CA LYS A 318 15.21 20.74 11.30
C LYS A 318 15.41 19.25 11.08
N HIS A 319 14.49 18.42 11.54
CA HIS A 319 14.60 16.96 11.49
C HIS A 319 13.44 16.35 10.71
N PHE A 320 13.72 15.30 9.95
CA PHE A 320 12.67 14.61 9.20
C PHE A 320 11.82 13.75 10.13
N ASP A 321 10.50 13.91 10.08
CA ASP A 321 9.59 12.93 10.67
C ASP A 321 9.66 11.64 9.88
N TYR A 322 9.85 10.50 10.55
CA TYR A 322 9.89 9.19 9.88
C TYR A 322 8.64 8.37 10.16
N LEU A 323 8.16 7.72 9.11
CA LEU A 323 7.20 6.63 9.16
C LEU A 323 7.95 5.31 9.01
N PHE A 324 7.68 4.37 9.90
CA PHE A 324 8.21 3.02 9.85
C PHE A 324 7.08 2.08 9.44
N TYR A 325 7.27 1.37 8.33
CA TYR A 325 6.39 0.30 7.87
C TYR A 325 7.00 -1.02 8.30
N VAL A 326 6.22 -1.82 9.01
CA VAL A 326 6.71 -3.07 9.62
C VAL A 326 5.70 -4.18 9.41
N ASP A 327 6.21 -5.35 9.01
CA ASP A 327 5.42 -6.58 8.94
C ASP A 327 5.80 -7.49 10.11
N LEU A 328 4.79 -7.91 10.86
CA LEU A 328 4.89 -8.78 12.03
C LEU A 328 4.37 -10.18 11.68
N GLU A 329 5.08 -11.24 12.06
CA GLU A 329 4.54 -12.61 12.02
C GLU A 329 3.66 -12.86 13.25
N ALA A 330 2.50 -12.23 13.26
CA ALA A 330 1.51 -12.40 14.31
C ALA A 330 0.10 -12.10 13.81
N SER A 331 -0.88 -12.77 14.41
CA SER A 331 -2.30 -12.45 14.23
C SER A 331 -2.74 -11.38 15.23
N MET A 332 -3.60 -10.46 14.78
CA MET A 332 -4.26 -9.50 15.67
C MET A 332 -5.27 -10.14 16.64
N ALA A 333 -5.58 -11.44 16.48
CA ALA A 333 -6.34 -12.22 17.45
C ALA A 333 -5.49 -12.73 18.63
N ASP A 334 -4.15 -12.71 18.51
CA ASP A 334 -3.25 -13.12 19.59
C ASP A 334 -3.13 -12.01 20.67
N PRO A 335 -3.43 -12.30 21.94
CA PRO A 335 -3.23 -11.36 23.04
C PRO A 335 -1.80 -10.79 23.11
N ASN A 336 -0.77 -11.57 22.75
CA ASN A 336 0.62 -11.09 22.75
C ASN A 336 0.83 -9.97 21.73
N ALA A 337 0.26 -10.11 20.53
CA ALA A 337 0.33 -9.09 19.49
C ALA A 337 -0.45 -7.83 19.88
N GLN A 338 -1.64 -8.00 20.49
CA GLN A 338 -2.44 -6.89 21.00
C GLN A 338 -1.71 -6.11 22.09
N ASN A 339 -1.10 -6.82 23.05
CA ASN A 339 -0.30 -6.23 24.12
C ASN A 339 0.95 -5.51 23.57
N ALA A 340 1.58 -6.06 22.53
CA ALA A 340 2.69 -5.41 21.85
C ALA A 340 2.24 -4.07 21.24
N LEU A 341 1.15 -4.06 20.47
CA LEU A 341 0.67 -2.82 19.86
C LEU A 341 0.16 -1.80 20.88
N ALA A 342 -0.47 -2.26 21.97
CA ALA A 342 -0.88 -1.39 23.06
C ALA A 342 0.32 -0.68 23.69
N ASN A 343 1.42 -1.41 23.96
CA ASN A 343 2.63 -0.85 24.51
C ASN A 343 3.36 0.06 23.51
N LEU A 344 3.40 -0.27 22.23
CA LEU A 344 3.93 0.62 21.18
C LEU A 344 3.14 1.95 21.11
N LYS A 345 1.82 1.88 21.27
CA LYS A 345 0.94 3.05 21.23
C LYS A 345 1.21 4.06 22.36
N GLU A 346 1.83 3.64 23.46
CA GLU A 346 2.14 4.53 24.59
C GLU A 346 3.16 5.62 24.22
N PHE A 347 4.04 5.36 23.26
CA PHE A 347 5.09 6.30 22.85
C PHE A 347 5.16 6.56 21.34
N ALA A 348 4.34 5.88 20.54
CA ALA A 348 4.18 6.19 19.13
C ALA A 348 3.30 7.44 18.94
N THR A 349 3.79 8.41 18.17
CA THR A 349 3.02 9.62 17.81
C THR A 349 1.90 9.32 16.82
N PHE A 350 2.07 8.24 16.06
CA PHE A 350 1.08 7.70 15.14
C PHE A 350 1.25 6.19 15.07
N LEU A 351 0.15 5.46 15.05
CA LEU A 351 0.12 4.02 14.82
C LEU A 351 -1.13 3.68 14.04
N ARG A 352 -0.98 2.95 12.93
CA ARG A 352 -2.08 2.40 12.15
C ARG A 352 -1.77 0.97 11.77
N VAL A 353 -2.74 0.08 11.99
CA VAL A 353 -2.72 -1.27 11.42
C VAL A 353 -3.25 -1.19 9.99
N LEU A 354 -2.44 -1.63 9.04
CA LEU A 354 -2.78 -1.66 7.61
C LEU A 354 -3.58 -2.92 7.26
N GLY A 355 -3.34 -4.02 7.96
CA GLY A 355 -4.08 -5.26 7.81
C GLY A 355 -3.47 -6.38 8.65
N SER A 356 -4.26 -7.40 8.98
CA SER A 356 -3.80 -8.65 9.58
C SER A 356 -4.37 -9.78 8.74
N TYR A 357 -3.51 -10.49 8.03
CA TYR A 357 -3.89 -11.37 6.93
C TYR A 357 -3.09 -12.69 6.93
N PRO A 358 -3.63 -13.78 6.37
CA PRO A 358 -2.91 -15.03 6.26
C PRO A 358 -1.63 -14.84 5.42
N THR A 359 -0.54 -15.47 5.86
CA THR A 359 0.70 -15.49 5.08
C THR A 359 0.52 -16.33 3.82
N ASP A 360 1.09 -15.89 2.69
CA ASP A 360 1.15 -16.72 1.50
C ASP A 360 2.18 -17.84 1.72
N VAL A 361 1.67 -19.06 1.89
CA VAL A 361 2.46 -20.30 2.01
C VAL A 361 2.67 -20.98 0.66
N SER A 362 2.15 -20.41 -0.42
CA SER A 362 2.34 -20.95 -1.77
C SER A 362 3.76 -20.67 -2.24
N GLU A 363 4.44 -21.66 -2.83
CA GLU A 363 5.74 -21.43 -3.47
C GLU A 363 5.58 -20.42 -4.64
N ALA A 364 6.55 -19.52 -4.77
CA ALA A 364 6.48 -18.31 -5.61
C ALA A 364 6.46 -18.61 -7.12
#